data_AF-A0A7L4TR32-F1
#
_entry.id   AF-A0A7L4TR32-F1
#
_cell.length_a   1.000
_cell.length_b   1.000
_cell.length_c   1.000
_cell.angle_alpha   90.00
_cell.angle_beta   90.00
_cell.angle_gamma   90.00
#
_symmetry.space_group_name_H-M   'P 1'
#
loop_
_entity.id
_entity.type
_entity.pdbx_description
1 polymer ?
#
loop_
_entity_poly.entity_id
_entity_poly.type
_entity_poly.pdbx_seq_one_letter_code
_entity_poly.pdbx_strand_id
1 'polypeptide(L)'
;MEGILNEPSEQGLASLIDQFWGAMQDLNGDADDSGARAVARRRAEEIANTFQYLNSSLTTVQDDYKAEIDVTIKAANSLLEQLNNVNKQIRSAEPHGYVPNDLYDEQDRILDQLSQIVDIETKREKSSG
;
A
#
# COMPACT_ATOMS: atom_id res chain seq x y z
N MET A 1 7.24 -0.35 8.42
CA MET A 1 7.49 -1.81 8.58
C MET A 1 8.40 -2.10 9.77
N GLU A 2 9.52 -1.39 9.98
CA GLU A 2 10.42 -1.64 11.13
C GLU A 2 9.71 -1.62 12.51
N GLY A 3 8.74 -0.72 12.72
CA GLY A 3 7.98 -0.66 13.98
C GLY A 3 6.98 -1.80 14.20
N ILE A 4 6.62 -2.57 13.17
CA ILE A 4 5.68 -3.70 13.30
C ILE A 4 6.41 -4.96 13.76
N LEU A 5 7.66 -5.13 13.33
CA LEU A 5 8.44 -6.32 13.62
C LEU A 5 9.07 -6.28 15.01
N ASN A 6 9.29 -5.09 15.58
CA ASN A 6 9.91 -4.89 16.89
C ASN A 6 11.20 -5.73 17.08
N GLU A 7 11.97 -5.83 15.99
CA GLU A 7 13.23 -6.57 15.94
C GLU A 7 14.42 -5.60 15.83
N PRO A 8 15.51 -5.83 16.60
CA PRO A 8 15.68 -6.84 17.65
C PRO A 8 15.18 -6.37 19.03
N SER A 9 14.44 -7.21 19.75
CA SER A 9 14.10 -7.00 21.16
C SER A 9 13.96 -8.34 21.89
N GLU A 10 14.00 -8.35 23.24
CA GLU A 10 13.76 -9.57 24.05
C GLU A 10 12.35 -10.15 23.83
N GLN A 11 11.42 -9.33 23.33
CA GLN A 11 10.06 -9.71 22.90
C GLN A 11 9.95 -9.92 21.38
N GLY A 12 11.07 -9.87 20.65
CA GLY A 12 11.13 -10.11 19.22
C GLY A 12 10.79 -11.57 18.90
N LEU A 13 10.30 -11.82 17.68
CA LEU A 13 9.82 -13.13 17.26
C LEU A 13 10.89 -14.22 17.40
N ALA A 14 12.14 -13.91 17.02
CA ALA A 14 13.26 -14.83 17.17
C ALA A 14 13.49 -15.26 18.63
N SER A 15 13.50 -14.30 19.56
CA SER A 15 13.65 -14.58 21.01
C SER A 15 12.52 -15.45 21.55
N LEU A 16 11.27 -15.20 21.12
CA LEU A 16 10.12 -16.02 21.53
C LEU A 16 10.21 -17.45 21.00
N ILE A 17 10.65 -17.63 19.75
CA ILE A 17 10.88 -18.94 19.13
C ILE A 17 11.96 -19.72 19.88
N ASP A 18 13.07 -19.06 20.22
CA ASP A 18 14.17 -19.68 20.98
C ASP A 18 13.70 -20.12 22.37
N GLN A 19 12.94 -19.27 23.07
CA GLN A 19 12.37 -19.59 24.39
C GLN A 19 11.39 -20.76 24.34
N PHE A 20 10.55 -20.85 23.30
CA PHE A 20 9.65 -21.99 23.10
C PHE A 20 10.43 -23.28 22.82
N TRP A 21 11.45 -23.21 21.96
CA TRP A 21 12.29 -24.37 21.67
C TRP A 21 13.00 -24.89 22.93
N GLY A 22 13.52 -24.00 23.77
CA GLY A 22 14.07 -24.35 25.07
C GLY A 22 13.04 -25.05 25.97
N ALA A 23 11.85 -24.47 26.11
CA ALA A 23 10.78 -25.06 26.92
C ALA A 23 10.33 -26.45 26.41
N MET A 24 10.37 -26.67 25.10
CA MET A 24 10.08 -27.97 24.48
C MET A 24 11.18 -29.00 24.75
N GLN A 25 12.45 -28.58 24.82
CA GLN A 25 13.56 -29.46 25.22
C GLN A 25 13.42 -29.89 26.69
N ASP A 26 13.11 -28.95 27.58
CA ASP A 26 12.90 -29.23 29.01
C ASP A 26 11.76 -30.23 29.21
N LEU A 27 10.64 -30.05 28.50
CA LEU A 27 9.51 -30.97 28.53
C LEU A 27 9.87 -32.35 27.94
N ASN A 28 10.77 -32.43 26.96
CA ASN A 28 11.23 -33.72 26.42
C ASN A 28 12.04 -34.51 27.46
N GLY A 29 12.84 -33.82 28.27
CA GLY A 29 13.65 -34.41 29.33
C GLY A 29 12.82 -35.05 30.46
N ASP A 30 11.66 -34.46 30.78
CA ASP A 30 10.68 -35.03 31.71
C ASP A 30 9.23 -34.66 31.31
N ALA A 31 8.61 -35.53 30.50
CA ALA A 31 7.28 -35.29 29.95
C ALA A 31 6.15 -35.35 30.99
N ASP A 32 6.41 -35.97 32.16
CA ASP A 32 5.43 -36.12 33.24
C ASP A 32 5.39 -34.91 34.19
N ASP A 33 6.42 -34.06 34.15
CA ASP A 33 6.50 -32.82 34.92
C ASP A 33 5.41 -31.82 34.50
N SER A 34 4.54 -31.48 35.45
CA SER A 34 3.42 -30.57 35.21
C SER A 34 3.84 -29.11 35.02
N GLY A 35 4.98 -28.70 35.60
CA GLY A 35 5.57 -27.38 35.43
C GLY A 35 6.14 -27.21 34.03
N ALA A 36 6.93 -28.17 33.54
CA ALA A 36 7.49 -28.18 32.20
C ALA A 36 6.38 -28.10 31.13
N ARG A 37 5.29 -28.86 31.29
CA ARG A 37 4.10 -28.78 30.42
C ARG A 37 3.47 -27.38 30.44
N ALA A 38 3.32 -26.78 31.61
CA ALA A 38 2.73 -25.45 31.75
C ALA A 38 3.60 -24.36 31.10
N VAL A 39 4.92 -24.45 31.25
CA VAL A 39 5.88 -23.50 30.64
C VAL A 39 5.84 -23.63 29.12
N ALA A 40 5.95 -24.84 28.56
CA ALA A 40 5.88 -25.06 27.11
C ALA A 40 4.56 -24.55 26.51
N ARG A 41 3.42 -24.82 27.17
CA ARG A 41 2.11 -24.31 26.75
C ARG A 41 2.08 -22.78 26.73
N ARG A 42 2.59 -22.12 27.77
CA ARG A 42 2.62 -20.64 27.85
C ARG A 42 3.47 -20.05 26.73
N ARG A 43 4.65 -20.62 26.45
CA ARG A 43 5.51 -20.17 25.35
C ARG A 43 4.87 -20.36 23.97
N ALA A 44 4.13 -21.46 23.78
CA ALA A 44 3.35 -21.67 22.57
C ALA A 44 2.24 -20.60 22.40
N GLU A 45 1.53 -20.27 23.49
CA GLU A 45 0.50 -19.20 23.48
C GLU A 45 1.12 -17.83 23.15
N GLU A 46 2.29 -17.50 23.70
CA GLU A 46 3.02 -16.26 23.40
C GLU A 46 3.36 -16.15 21.91
N ILE A 47 3.93 -17.21 21.31
CA ILE A 47 4.24 -17.24 19.88
C ILE A 47 2.98 -17.08 19.03
N ALA A 48 1.91 -17.82 19.35
CA ALA A 48 0.66 -17.76 18.59
C ALA A 48 0.07 -16.35 18.60
N ASN A 49 0.09 -15.69 19.77
CA ASN A 49 -0.38 -14.31 19.91
C ASN A 49 0.48 -13.33 19.10
N THR A 50 1.80 -13.50 19.11
CA THR A 50 2.71 -12.66 18.32
C THR A 50 2.49 -12.84 16.82
N PHE A 51 2.32 -14.07 16.33
CA PHE A 51 1.99 -14.30 14.92
C PHE A 51 0.64 -13.68 14.54
N GLN A 52 -0.37 -13.81 15.40
CA GLN A 52 -1.68 -13.20 15.16
C GLN A 52 -1.59 -11.67 15.08
N TYR A 53 -0.81 -11.06 15.97
CA TYR A 53 -0.53 -9.62 15.96
C TYR A 53 0.15 -9.20 14.65
N LEU A 54 1.25 -9.86 14.28
CA LEU A 54 1.99 -9.56 13.05
C LEU A 54 1.11 -9.70 11.81
N ASN A 55 0.33 -10.78 11.72
CA ASN A 55 -0.60 -11.00 10.63
C ASN A 55 -1.64 -9.87 10.54
N SER A 56 -2.23 -9.48 11.68
CA SER A 56 -3.19 -8.37 11.72
C SER A 56 -2.55 -7.06 11.29
N SER A 57 -1.36 -6.74 11.80
CA SER A 57 -0.66 -5.49 11.45
C SER A 57 -0.26 -5.43 9.98
N LEU A 58 0.22 -6.54 9.41
CA LEU A 58 0.53 -6.61 7.98
C LEU A 58 -0.72 -6.49 7.11
N THR A 59 -1.84 -7.10 7.54
CA THR A 59 -3.14 -6.96 6.86
C THR A 59 -3.60 -5.51 6.87
N THR A 60 -3.51 -4.82 8.02
CA THR A 60 -3.84 -3.39 8.10
C THR A 60 -2.99 -2.55 7.15
N VAL A 61 -1.67 -2.77 7.10
CA VAL A 61 -0.79 -2.05 6.16
C VAL A 61 -1.17 -2.33 4.71
N GLN A 62 -1.51 -3.58 4.38
CA GLN A 62 -1.97 -3.93 3.04
C GLN A 62 -3.28 -3.20 2.67
N ASP A 63 -4.24 -3.16 3.61
CA ASP A 63 -5.51 -2.46 3.42
C ASP A 63 -5.32 -0.94 3.28
N ASP A 64 -4.42 -0.35 4.05
CA ASP A 64 -4.07 1.07 3.96
C ASP A 64 -3.48 1.40 2.57
N TYR A 65 -2.53 0.60 2.08
CA TYR A 65 -1.99 0.77 0.73
C TYR A 65 -3.05 0.59 -0.35
N LYS A 66 -3.97 -0.37 -0.19
CA LYS A 66 -5.08 -0.54 -1.12
C LYS A 66 -5.98 0.70 -1.15
N ALA A 67 -6.28 1.28 0.00
CA ALA A 67 -7.07 2.51 0.09
C ALA A 67 -6.33 3.71 -0.55
N GLU A 68 -5.02 3.83 -0.34
CA GLU A 68 -4.20 4.87 -0.98
C GLU A 68 -4.18 4.73 -2.51
N ILE A 69 -4.04 3.50 -3.02
CA ILE A 69 -4.16 3.20 -4.46
C ILE A 69 -5.53 3.61 -4.99
N ASP A 70 -6.62 3.26 -4.30
CA ASP A 70 -7.98 3.61 -4.72
C ASP A 70 -8.20 5.13 -4.78
N VAL A 71 -7.65 5.88 -3.82
CA VAL A 71 -7.67 7.35 -3.83
C VAL A 71 -6.88 7.91 -5.01
N THR A 72 -5.70 7.33 -5.28
CA THR A 72 -4.82 7.74 -6.38
C THR A 72 -5.47 7.50 -7.75
N ILE A 73 -6.13 6.35 -7.92
CA ILE A 73 -6.92 6.02 -9.13
C ILE A 73 -8.07 7.03 -9.32
N LYS A 74 -8.79 7.37 -8.25
CA LYS A 74 -9.86 8.38 -8.32
C LYS A 74 -9.33 9.75 -8.74
N ALA A 75 -8.18 10.16 -8.22
CA ALA A 75 -7.53 11.41 -8.61
C ALA A 75 -7.14 11.40 -10.10
N ALA A 76 -6.50 10.32 -10.58
CA ALA A 76 -6.15 10.15 -11.99
C ALA A 76 -7.38 10.21 -12.91
N ASN A 77 -8.46 9.50 -12.56
CA ASN A 77 -9.71 9.52 -13.33
C ASN A 77 -10.33 10.92 -13.39
N SER A 78 -10.32 11.66 -12.28
CA SER A 78 -10.80 13.05 -12.26
C SER A 78 -9.99 13.96 -13.20
N LEU A 79 -8.66 13.80 -13.24
CA LEU A 79 -7.81 14.53 -14.19
C LEU A 79 -8.11 14.14 -15.64
N LEU A 80 -8.34 12.85 -15.93
CA LEU A 80 -8.73 12.38 -17.25
C LEU A 80 -10.09 12.94 -17.71
N GLU A 81 -11.06 13.05 -16.80
CA GLU A 81 -12.36 13.68 -17.07
C GLU A 81 -12.20 15.18 -17.38
N GLN A 82 -11.37 15.90 -16.61
CA GLN A 82 -11.04 17.30 -16.86
C GLN A 82 -10.36 17.46 -18.23
N LEU A 83 -9.37 16.62 -18.54
CA LEU A 83 -8.67 16.62 -19.82
C LEU A 83 -9.63 16.39 -20.99
N ASN A 84 -10.58 15.45 -20.85
CA ASN A 84 -11.60 15.22 -21.87
C ASN A 84 -12.48 16.46 -22.10
N ASN A 85 -12.86 17.17 -21.03
CA ASN A 85 -13.66 18.40 -21.15
C ASN A 85 -12.86 19.54 -21.81
N VAL A 86 -11.58 19.70 -21.47
CA VAL A 86 -10.68 20.67 -22.13
C VAL A 86 -10.53 20.33 -23.61
N ASN A 87 -10.28 19.06 -23.94
CA ASN A 87 -10.16 18.60 -25.33
C ASN A 87 -11.42 18.89 -26.16
N LYS A 88 -12.63 18.71 -25.58
CA LYS A 88 -13.89 19.06 -26.24
C LYS A 88 -14.00 20.56 -26.52
N GLN A 89 -13.58 21.40 -25.57
CA GLN A 89 -13.61 22.86 -25.74
C GLN A 89 -12.63 23.31 -26.82
N ILE A 90 -11.40 22.78 -26.83
CA ILE A 90 -10.39 23.06 -27.87
C ILE A 90 -10.93 22.66 -29.24
N ARG A 91 -11.44 21.43 -29.39
CA ARG A 91 -12.02 20.93 -30.65
C ARG A 91 -13.18 21.77 -31.16
N SER A 92 -13.94 22.42 -30.27
CA SER A 92 -15.02 23.33 -30.63
C SER A 92 -14.51 24.70 -31.09
N ALA A 93 -13.42 25.19 -30.49
CA ALA A 93 -12.87 26.52 -30.77
C ALA A 93 -12.04 26.57 -32.07
N GLU A 94 -11.16 25.57 -32.30
CA GLU A 94 -10.21 25.58 -33.42
C GLU A 94 -10.85 25.70 -34.82
N PRO A 95 -11.97 25.02 -35.16
CA PRO A 95 -12.58 25.12 -36.48
C PRO A 95 -13.08 26.53 -36.83
N HIS A 96 -13.32 27.37 -35.81
CA HIS A 96 -13.73 28.75 -35.98
C HIS A 96 -12.52 29.70 -36.13
N GLY A 97 -11.30 29.17 -36.18
CA GLY A 97 -10.06 29.93 -36.29
C GLY A 97 -9.57 30.52 -34.96
N TYR A 98 -10.21 30.18 -33.83
CA TYR A 98 -9.75 30.59 -32.51
C TYR A 98 -8.56 29.76 -32.06
N VAL A 99 -7.60 30.41 -31.41
CA VAL A 99 -6.48 29.76 -30.73
C VAL A 99 -6.70 29.89 -29.22
N PRO A 100 -7.26 28.87 -28.56
CA PRO A 100 -7.61 28.97 -27.14
C PRO A 100 -6.39 28.68 -26.25
N ASN A 101 -5.45 29.63 -26.15
CA ASN A 101 -4.22 29.47 -25.36
C ASN A 101 -4.49 29.05 -23.92
N ASP A 102 -5.48 29.66 -23.24
CA ASP A 102 -5.83 29.31 -21.86
C ASP A 102 -6.25 27.83 -21.71
N LEU A 103 -6.91 27.25 -22.73
CA LEU A 103 -7.27 25.83 -22.73
C LEU A 103 -6.06 24.92 -22.98
N TYR A 104 -5.08 25.38 -23.76
CA TYR A 104 -3.82 24.65 -23.95
C TYR A 104 -2.97 24.65 -22.68
N ASP A 105 -2.87 25.79 -22.01
CA ASP A 105 -2.17 25.88 -20.73
C ASP A 105 -2.83 24.98 -19.66
N GLU A 106 -4.17 24.94 -19.63
CA GLU A 106 -4.91 24.04 -18.74
C GLU A 106 -4.74 22.56 -19.11
N GLN A 107 -4.72 22.23 -20.42
CA GLN A 107 -4.41 20.88 -20.89
C GLN A 107 -3.03 20.44 -20.40
N ASP A 108 -2.01 21.28 -20.60
CA ASP A 108 -0.63 20.97 -20.23
C ASP A 108 -0.49 20.83 -18.70
N ARG A 109 -1.15 21.71 -17.92
CA ARG A 109 -1.23 21.59 -16.45
C ARG A 109 -1.81 20.25 -15.99
N ILE A 110 -2.88 19.79 -16.64
CA ILE A 110 -3.52 18.50 -16.30
C ILE A 110 -2.60 17.33 -16.66
N LEU A 111 -1.93 17.38 -17.82
CA LEU A 111 -0.98 16.35 -18.24
C LEU A 111 0.21 16.26 -17.28
N ASP A 112 0.75 17.39 -16.84
CA ASP A 112 1.81 17.45 -15.84
C ASP A 112 1.36 16.80 -14.52
N GLN A 113 0.16 17.12 -14.02
CA GLN A 113 -0.38 16.51 -12.81
C GLN A 113 -0.60 15.00 -12.96
N LEU A 114 -1.07 14.54 -14.11
CA LEU A 114 -1.27 13.12 -14.38
C LEU A 114 0.06 12.36 -14.42
N SER A 115 1.12 12.99 -14.98
CA SER A 115 2.47 12.41 -15.02
C SER A 115 3.10 12.19 -13.64
N GLN A 116 2.65 12.94 -12.62
CA GLN A 116 3.09 12.73 -11.22
C GLN A 116 2.44 11.51 -10.58
N ILE A 117 1.35 11.00 -11.16
CA ILE A 117 0.58 9.86 -10.65
C ILE A 117 0.94 8.57 -11.38
N VAL A 118 1.08 8.66 -12.70
CA VAL A 118 1.36 7.51 -13.57
C VAL A 118 2.19 7.96 -14.77
N ASP A 119 3.06 7.07 -15.28
CA ASP A 119 3.77 7.32 -16.53
C ASP A 119 2.77 7.47 -17.69
N ILE A 120 2.92 8.55 -18.47
CA ILE A 120 2.06 8.86 -19.60
C ILE A 120 2.85 9.07 -20.88
N GLU A 121 2.25 8.71 -22.00
CA GLU A 121 2.68 9.09 -23.34
C GLU A 121 1.55 9.86 -24.02
N THR A 122 1.88 10.98 -24.67
CA THR A 122 0.88 11.87 -25.27
C THR A 122 1.10 11.99 -26.77
N LYS A 123 -0.01 12.09 -27.52
CA LYS A 123 0.01 12.35 -28.96
C LYS A 123 -1.07 13.37 -29.28
N ARG A 124 -0.67 14.52 -29.85
CA ARG A 124 -1.61 15.54 -30.32
C ARG A 124 -2.12 15.18 -31.72
N GLU A 125 -3.45 15.14 -31.87
CA GLU A 125 -4.12 15.03 -33.17
C GLU A 125 -4.68 16.40 -33.55
N LYS A 126 -4.34 16.90 -34.74
CA LYS A 126 -4.88 18.18 -35.22
C LYS A 126 -6.38 18.04 -35.45
N SER A 127 -7.16 19.00 -34.94
CA SER A 127 -8.56 19.14 -35.34
C SER A 127 -8.60 19.48 -36.83
N SER A 128 -9.25 18.63 -37.63
CA SER A 128 -9.39 18.86 -39.07
C SER A 128 -10.30 20.07 -39.29
N GLY A 129 -9.70 21.17 -39.79
CA GLY A 129 -10.37 22.24 -40.52
C GLY A 129 -10.08 22.11 -42.01
#